data_AF-A0A6H9L1D2-F1
#
_entry.id   AF-A0A6H9L1D2-F1
#
_cell.length_a   1.000
_cell.length_b   1.000
_cell.length_c   1.000
_cell.angle_alpha   90.00
_cell.angle_beta   90.00
_cell.angle_gamma   90.00
#
_symmetry.space_group_name_H-M   'P 1'
#
loop_
_entity.id
_entity.type
_entity.pdbx_description
1 polymer ?
#
loop_
_entity_poly.entity_id
_entity_poly.type
_entity_poly.pdbx_seq_one_letter_code
_entity_poly.pdbx_strand_id
1 'polypeptide(L)'
;MVKNKRVYIGLVIIVLAMVLLFIGGFDSETMVYNYTVKEVIDQNKDGLTDRGYRVGGRVIPGSVIKNDEQISVVFEIRDIQVQGYILKVTYEGILPDTFKEDQDVLIEGKYVGDKTMHATKIMTKCASKYEAEY
;
A
#
# COMPACT_ATOMS: atom_id res chain seq x y z
N MET A 1 55.51 -13.61 16.13
CA MET A 1 54.19 -14.29 16.02
C MET A 1 52.98 -13.33 15.94
N VAL A 2 53.10 -12.11 15.38
CA VAL A 2 52.00 -11.10 15.41
C VAL A 2 51.28 -10.93 14.05
N LYS A 3 51.76 -11.60 12.99
CA LYS A 3 51.30 -11.40 11.61
C LYS A 3 49.84 -11.82 11.37
N ASN A 4 49.31 -12.75 12.19
CA ASN A 4 47.96 -13.30 12.02
C ASN A 4 46.93 -12.55 12.87
N LYS A 5 47.34 -11.89 13.97
CA LYS A 5 46.41 -11.16 14.87
C LYS A 5 45.66 -10.03 14.17
N ARG A 6 46.32 -9.30 13.26
CA ARG A 6 45.70 -8.21 12.49
C ARG A 6 44.64 -8.72 11.52
N VAL A 7 44.86 -9.90 10.93
CA VAL A 7 43.89 -10.57 10.04
C VAL A 7 42.67 -11.05 10.82
N TYR A 8 42.87 -11.63 12.01
CA TYR A 8 41.76 -12.03 12.89
C TYR A 8 40.93 -10.85 13.37
N ILE A 9 41.57 -9.72 13.72
CA ILE A 9 40.85 -8.50 14.12
C ILE A 9 40.01 -7.96 12.95
N GLY A 10 40.57 -7.92 11.73
CA GLY A 10 39.83 -7.51 10.54
C GLY A 10 38.62 -8.41 10.26
N LEU A 11 38.79 -9.73 10.39
CA LEU A 11 37.70 -10.69 10.19
C LEU A 11 36.58 -10.53 11.23
N VAL A 12 36.94 -10.31 12.50
CA VAL A 12 35.96 -10.05 13.57
C VAL A 12 35.18 -8.77 13.29
N ILE A 13 35.84 -7.70 12.83
CA ILE A 13 35.16 -6.44 12.50
C ILE A 13 34.18 -6.63 11.34
N ILE A 14 34.56 -7.38 10.29
CA ILE A 14 33.69 -7.65 9.15
C ILE A 14 32.47 -8.47 9.58
N VAL A 15 32.66 -9.51 10.40
CA VAL A 15 31.56 -10.31 10.94
C VAL A 15 30.64 -9.47 11.81
N LEU A 16 31.20 -8.62 12.68
CA LEU A 16 30.41 -7.73 13.54
C LEU A 16 29.59 -6.73 12.71
N ALA A 17 30.19 -6.15 11.66
CA ALA A 17 29.51 -5.24 10.75
C ALA A 17 28.35 -5.94 10.00
N MET A 18 28.55 -7.18 9.55
CA MET A 18 27.47 -7.96 8.94
C MET A 18 26.33 -8.20 9.92
N VAL A 19 26.62 -8.59 11.17
CA VAL A 19 25.59 -8.81 12.19
C VAL A 19 24.80 -7.53 12.48
N LEU A 20 25.47 -6.38 12.57
CA LEU A 20 24.81 -5.09 12.78
C LEU A 20 23.91 -4.70 11.60
N LEU A 21 24.33 -4.98 10.36
CA LEU A 21 23.50 -4.75 9.17
C LEU A 21 22.30 -5.70 9.11
N PHE A 22 22.43 -6.95 9.55
CA PHE A 22 21.31 -7.88 9.63
C PHE A 22 20.25 -7.43 10.65
N ILE A 23 20.66 -6.84 11.78
CA ILE A 23 19.71 -6.35 12.79
C ILE A 23 19.04 -5.05 12.32
N GLY A 24 19.79 -4.13 11.69
CA GLY A 24 19.24 -2.85 11.22
C GLY A 24 18.62 -2.86 9.82
N GLY A 25 18.79 -3.93 9.05
CA GLY A 25 18.34 -3.99 7.64
C GLY A 25 16.91 -4.50 7.45
N PHE A 26 16.31 -5.12 8.48
CA PHE A 26 14.95 -5.65 8.43
C PHE A 26 13.96 -4.71 9.13
N ASP A 27 13.96 -3.43 8.75
CA ASP A 27 12.84 -2.56 9.10
C ASP A 27 11.63 -2.93 8.22
N SER A 28 10.80 -3.84 8.74
CA SER A 28 9.56 -4.29 8.11
C SER A 28 8.50 -3.21 7.93
N GLU A 29 8.73 -2.00 8.45
CA GLU A 29 7.77 -0.88 8.44
C GLU A 29 7.56 -0.27 7.04
N THR A 30 8.45 -0.52 6.09
CA THR A 30 8.34 0.02 4.72
C THR A 30 7.82 -0.98 3.69
N MET A 31 7.52 -2.21 4.11
CA MET A 31 6.93 -3.23 3.24
C MET A 31 5.43 -2.99 3.09
N VAL A 32 5.05 -2.06 2.23
CA VAL A 32 3.65 -1.82 1.87
C VAL A 32 3.17 -2.98 1.01
N TYR A 33 2.68 -4.04 1.66
CA TYR A 33 2.08 -5.20 1.00
C TYR A 33 0.80 -4.80 0.25
N ASN A 34 0.62 -5.35 -0.95
CA ASN A 34 -0.58 -5.15 -1.75
C ASN A 34 -1.65 -6.15 -1.28
N TYR A 35 -2.71 -5.64 -0.66
CA TYR A 35 -3.86 -6.42 -0.20
C TYR A 35 -5.06 -6.26 -1.14
N THR A 36 -5.96 -7.24 -1.10
CA THR A 36 -7.29 -7.16 -1.71
C THR A 36 -8.29 -6.52 -0.73
N VAL A 37 -9.41 -6.01 -1.26
CA VAL A 37 -10.48 -5.42 -0.43
C VAL A 37 -11.01 -6.42 0.59
N LYS A 38 -11.18 -7.68 0.18
CA LYS A 38 -11.60 -8.76 1.08
C LYS A 38 -10.62 -8.97 2.23
N GLU A 39 -9.32 -9.05 1.94
CA GLU A 39 -8.29 -9.31 2.96
C GLU A 39 -8.24 -8.18 3.99
N VAL A 40 -8.35 -6.93 3.56
CA VAL A 40 -8.36 -5.78 4.47
C VAL A 40 -9.58 -5.83 5.37
N ILE A 41 -10.76 -6.12 4.84
CA ILE A 41 -11.99 -6.22 5.65
C ILE A 41 -11.90 -7.40 6.61
N ASP A 42 -11.39 -8.55 6.18
CA ASP A 42 -11.30 -9.76 6.99
C ASP A 42 -10.24 -9.66 8.09
N GLN A 43 -9.09 -9.03 7.82
CA GLN A 43 -8.02 -8.82 8.81
C GLN A 43 -8.35 -7.75 9.84
N ASN A 44 -9.25 -6.82 9.52
CA ASN A 44 -9.64 -5.72 10.40
C ASN A 44 -11.05 -5.87 10.95
N LYS A 45 -11.53 -7.12 11.11
CA LYS A 45 -12.81 -7.43 11.76
C LYS A 45 -12.86 -6.95 13.21
N ASP A 46 -11.71 -6.88 13.87
CA ASP A 46 -11.59 -6.49 15.28
C ASP A 46 -11.59 -4.95 15.48
N GLY A 47 -11.65 -4.15 14.42
CA GLY A 47 -11.86 -2.70 14.49
C GLY A 47 -10.78 -1.83 13.84
N LEU A 48 -10.63 -0.61 14.38
CA LEU A 48 -9.65 0.41 13.96
C LEU A 48 -8.22 -0.14 14.03
N THR A 49 -7.46 -0.06 12.95
CA THR A 49 -6.03 -0.35 12.95
C THR A 49 -5.25 0.83 12.40
N ASP A 50 -4.25 1.30 13.15
CA ASP A 50 -3.35 2.37 12.69
C ASP A 50 -2.30 1.87 11.67
N ARG A 51 -2.55 0.72 11.04
CA ARG A 51 -1.65 0.14 10.04
C ARG A 51 -1.92 0.76 8.67
N GLY A 52 -0.83 1.07 7.97
CA GLY A 52 -0.89 1.44 6.56
C GLY A 52 -1.18 0.21 5.70
N TYR A 53 -2.18 0.31 4.83
CA TYR A 53 -2.52 -0.69 3.84
C TYR A 53 -2.36 -0.11 2.45
N ARG A 54 -2.00 -0.97 1.50
CA ARG A 54 -2.14 -0.69 0.07
C ARG A 54 -3.10 -1.68 -0.53
N VAL A 55 -4.24 -1.21 -1.01
CA VAL A 55 -5.42 -2.00 -1.31
C VAL A 55 -5.74 -1.88 -2.79
N GLY A 56 -5.80 -3.01 -3.49
CA GLY A 56 -6.25 -3.08 -4.87
C GLY A 56 -7.75 -3.34 -4.94
N GLY A 57 -8.46 -2.58 -5.77
CA GLY A 57 -9.88 -2.79 -6.03
C GLY A 57 -10.33 -2.09 -7.31
N ARG A 58 -11.60 -2.25 -7.67
CA ARG A 58 -12.23 -1.55 -8.80
C ARG A 58 -13.21 -0.51 -8.32
N VAL A 59 -13.14 0.71 -8.86
CA VAL A 59 -14.06 1.80 -8.52
C VAL A 59 -15.48 1.46 -8.94
N ILE A 60 -16.45 1.62 -8.04
CA ILE A 60 -17.86 1.42 -8.34
C ILE A 60 -18.39 2.65 -9.13
N PRO A 61 -18.99 2.46 -10.30
CA PRO A 61 -19.58 3.55 -11.07
C PRO A 61 -20.67 4.31 -10.30
N GLY A 62 -20.67 5.64 -10.41
CA GLY A 62 -21.60 6.52 -9.70
C GLY A 62 -21.37 6.67 -8.20
N SER A 63 -20.32 6.05 -7.64
CA SER A 63 -19.99 6.17 -6.20
C SER A 63 -19.13 7.39 -5.86
N VAL A 64 -18.59 8.08 -6.87
CA VAL A 64 -17.61 9.15 -6.67
C VAL A 64 -18.32 10.46 -6.32
N ILE A 65 -18.15 10.89 -5.07
CA ILE A 65 -18.70 12.12 -4.52
C ILE A 65 -17.53 13.06 -4.22
N LYS A 66 -17.47 14.19 -4.93
CA LYS A 66 -16.49 15.25 -4.70
C LYS A 66 -17.09 16.34 -3.81
N ASN A 67 -16.34 16.81 -2.84
CA ASN A 67 -16.65 17.95 -2.02
C ASN A 67 -15.65 19.08 -2.33
N ASP A 68 -16.10 20.07 -3.09
CA ASP A 68 -15.28 21.19 -3.53
C ASP A 68 -14.93 22.17 -2.40
N GLU A 69 -15.73 22.22 -1.32
CA GLU A 69 -15.46 23.12 -0.19
C GLU A 69 -14.26 22.66 0.65
N GLN A 70 -14.07 21.34 0.78
CA GLN A 70 -13.02 20.74 1.61
C GLN A 70 -11.89 20.09 0.78
N ILE A 71 -11.98 20.13 -0.55
CA ILE A 71 -11.06 19.42 -1.46
C ILE A 71 -10.95 17.95 -1.02
N SER A 72 -12.09 17.30 -0.85
CA SER A 72 -12.16 15.90 -0.43
C SER A 72 -13.02 15.10 -1.41
N VAL A 73 -12.69 13.83 -1.57
CA VAL A 73 -13.39 12.91 -2.45
C VAL A 73 -13.68 11.62 -1.72
N VAL A 74 -14.91 11.15 -1.83
CA VAL A 74 -15.37 9.90 -1.27
C VAL A 74 -15.81 9.00 -2.43
N PHE A 75 -15.36 7.76 -2.45
CA PHE A 75 -15.76 6.78 -3.46
C PHE A 75 -15.71 5.38 -2.89
N GLU A 76 -16.32 4.43 -3.58
CA GLU A 76 -16.34 3.03 -3.17
C GLU A 76 -15.55 2.17 -4.15
N ILE A 77 -14.80 1.21 -3.61
CA ILE A 77 -14.13 0.17 -4.39
C ILE A 77 -14.65 -1.21 -4.04
N ARG A 78 -14.78 -2.06 -5.05
CA ARG A 78 -15.09 -3.48 -4.88
C ARG A 78 -13.87 -4.35 -5.12
N ASP A 79 -13.87 -5.53 -4.49
CA ASP A 79 -12.87 -6.55 -4.77
C ASP A 79 -12.97 -7.06 -6.22
N ILE A 80 -11.83 -7.33 -6.86
CA ILE A 80 -11.75 -7.77 -8.25
C ILE A 80 -12.07 -9.28 -8.36
N GLN A 81 -11.72 -10.06 -7.34
CA GLN A 81 -11.85 -11.51 -7.34
C GLN A 81 -13.13 -11.97 -6.63
N VAL A 82 -13.56 -11.26 -5.58
CA VAL A 82 -14.68 -11.70 -4.73
C VAL A 82 -15.83 -10.69 -4.71
N GLN A 83 -16.99 -11.10 -5.22
CA GLN A 83 -18.19 -10.27 -5.21
C GLN A 83 -18.67 -9.97 -3.77
N GLY A 84 -19.29 -8.81 -3.55
CA GLY A 84 -19.94 -8.44 -2.28
C GLY A 84 -19.03 -7.77 -1.23
N TYR A 85 -17.72 -7.68 -1.50
CA TYR A 85 -16.79 -6.91 -0.66
C TYR A 85 -16.62 -5.50 -1.23
N ILE A 86 -17.09 -4.51 -0.47
CA ILE A 86 -17.05 -3.09 -0.80
C ILE A 86 -16.32 -2.36 0.32
N LEU A 87 -15.38 -1.49 -0.06
CA LEU A 87 -14.63 -0.62 0.83
C LEU A 87 -14.86 0.83 0.43
N LYS A 88 -15.29 1.64 1.40
CA LYS A 88 -15.43 3.08 1.26
C LYS A 88 -14.07 3.74 1.43
N VAL A 89 -13.74 4.67 0.55
CA VAL A 89 -12.46 5.37 0.55
C VAL A 89 -12.71 6.87 0.64
N THR A 90 -12.07 7.50 1.61
CA THR A 90 -12.04 8.95 1.76
C THR A 90 -10.65 9.44 1.40
N TYR A 91 -10.55 10.42 0.51
CA TYR A 91 -9.30 11.02 0.08
C TYR A 91 -9.38 12.53 0.22
N GLU A 92 -8.41 13.12 0.92
CA GLU A 92 -8.27 14.57 1.02
C GLU A 92 -7.20 15.02 0.02
N GLY A 93 -7.63 15.72 -1.03
CA GLY A 93 -6.77 16.16 -2.11
C GLY A 93 -7.41 16.04 -3.48
N ILE A 94 -6.59 16.34 -4.49
CA ILE A 94 -7.00 16.34 -5.88
C ILE A 94 -6.77 14.93 -6.44
N LEU A 95 -7.83 14.31 -6.98
CA LEU A 95 -7.69 13.05 -7.69
C LEU A 95 -6.79 13.22 -8.92
N PRO A 96 -5.91 12.24 -9.24
CA PRO A 96 -5.14 12.29 -10.47
C PRO A 96 -6.06 12.23 -11.70
N ASP A 97 -5.67 12.91 -12.78
CA ASP A 97 -6.46 12.97 -14.04
C ASP A 97 -6.72 11.59 -14.66
N THR A 98 -5.89 10.61 -14.31
CA THR A 98 -6.02 9.21 -14.74
C THR A 98 -7.09 8.43 -13.98
N PHE A 99 -7.67 8.98 -12.91
CA PHE A 99 -8.72 8.34 -12.13
C PHE A 99 -10.05 8.35 -12.88
N LYS A 100 -10.65 7.17 -13.03
CA LYS A 100 -11.95 6.96 -13.66
C LYS A 100 -12.76 5.92 -12.91
N GLU A 101 -14.08 6.04 -13.04
CA GLU A 101 -15.02 5.01 -12.61
C GLU A 101 -14.87 3.72 -13.41
N ASP A 102 -15.32 2.59 -12.85
CA ASP A 102 -15.17 1.24 -13.41
C ASP A 102 -13.72 0.80 -13.71
N GLN A 103 -12.72 1.50 -13.17
CA GLN A 103 -11.31 1.20 -13.38
C GLN A 103 -10.67 0.58 -12.14
N ASP A 104 -9.68 -0.28 -12.37
CA ASP A 104 -8.84 -0.84 -11.30
C ASP A 104 -7.89 0.23 -10.74
N VAL A 105 -7.91 0.37 -9.42
CA VAL A 105 -7.14 1.34 -8.65
C VAL A 105 -6.42 0.67 -7.50
N LEU A 106 -5.30 1.27 -7.10
CA LEU A 106 -4.49 0.88 -5.96
C LEU A 106 -4.44 2.06 -4.98
N ILE A 107 -4.86 1.82 -3.75
CA ILE A 107 -5.10 2.85 -2.75
C ILE A 107 -4.20 2.61 -1.57
N GLU A 108 -3.40 3.60 -1.21
CA GLU A 108 -2.54 3.54 -0.03
C GLU A 108 -3.09 4.47 1.04
N GLY A 109 -3.14 3.99 2.27
CA GLY A 109 -3.76 4.74 3.38
C GLY A 109 -3.99 3.87 4.61
N LYS A 110 -4.86 4.32 5.52
CA LYS A 110 -5.12 3.65 6.80
C LYS A 110 -6.58 3.19 6.88
N TYR A 111 -6.81 2.01 7.43
CA TYR A 111 -8.16 1.49 7.65
C TYR A 111 -8.74 2.07 8.95
N VAL A 112 -9.84 2.81 8.84
CA VAL A 112 -10.42 3.56 9.96
C VAL A 112 -11.67 2.89 10.57
N GLY A 113 -11.91 1.61 10.25
CA GLY A 113 -13.09 0.89 10.73
C GLY A 113 -14.31 1.03 9.82
N ASP A 114 -15.35 0.25 10.10
CA ASP A 114 -16.63 0.25 9.37
C ASP A 114 -16.48 0.23 7.84
N LYS A 115 -15.59 -0.64 7.33
CA LYS A 115 -15.26 -0.76 5.90
C LYS A 115 -14.85 0.56 5.25
N THR A 116 -14.27 1.47 6.03
CA THR A 116 -13.82 2.79 5.57
C THR A 116 -12.30 2.88 5.68
N MET A 117 -11.69 3.48 4.67
CA MET A 117 -10.25 3.69 4.57
C MET A 117 -9.97 5.16 4.24
N HIS A 118 -9.03 5.77 4.98
CA HIS A 118 -8.50 7.09 4.66
C HIS A 118 -7.30 6.93 3.76
N ALA A 119 -7.45 7.31 2.50
CA ALA A 119 -6.40 7.25 1.50
C ALA A 119 -5.43 8.43 1.67
N THR A 120 -4.14 8.14 1.64
CA THR A 120 -3.05 9.11 1.51
C THR A 120 -2.58 9.22 0.06
N LYS A 121 -2.70 8.15 -0.72
CA LYS A 121 -2.29 8.13 -2.13
C LYS A 121 -3.18 7.22 -2.96
N ILE A 122 -3.56 7.69 -4.15
CA ILE A 122 -4.34 6.94 -5.12
C ILE A 122 -3.50 6.76 -6.37
N MET A 123 -3.37 5.51 -6.81
CA MET A 123 -2.65 5.12 -8.01
C MET A 123 -3.62 4.37 -8.91
N THR A 124 -3.81 4.87 -10.12
CA THR A 124 -4.52 4.11 -11.14
C THR A 124 -3.55 3.20 -11.84
N LYS A 125 -3.96 1.97 -12.15
CA LYS A 125 -3.16 1.14 -13.05
C LYS A 125 -3.14 1.82 -14.41
N CYS A 126 -1.98 2.29 -14.86
CA CYS A 126 -1.84 2.70 -16.25
C CYS A 126 -2.14 1.46 -17.10
N ALA A 127 -2.91 1.62 -18.18
CA ALA A 127 -2.83 0.68 -19.28
C ALA A 127 -1.39 0.78 -19.82
N SER A 128 -0.47 -0.04 -19.30
CA SER A 128 0.82 -0.22 -19.94
C SER A 128 0.52 -0.89 -21.28
N LYS A 129 0.35 -0.05 -22.31
CA LYS A 129 0.39 -0.46 -23.69
C LYS A 129 1.84 -0.86 -23.98
N TYR A 130 2.21 -2.08 -23.59
CA TYR A 130 3.24 -2.80 -24.32
C TYR A 130 2.53 -3.41 -25.53
N GLU A 131 2.27 -2.58 -26.54
CA GLU A 131 2.22 -3.09 -27.89
C GLU A 131 3.62 -3.63 -28.16
N ALA A 132 3.77 -4.95 -28.07
CA ALA A 132 4.85 -5.62 -28.75
C ALA A 132 4.55 -5.46 -30.25
N GLU A 133 4.95 -4.33 -30.83
CA GLU A 133 5.18 -4.26 -32.26
C GLU A 133 6.47 -5.04 -32.53
N TYR A 134 6.30 -6.29 -32.95
CA TYR A 134 7.28 -7.00 -33.77
C TYR A 134 6.55 -7.93 -34.74
#